data_AF-A0A966QUD5-F1
#
_entry.id   AF-A0A966QUD5-F1
#
_cell.length_a   1.000
_cell.length_b   1.000
_cell.length_c   1.000
_cell.angle_alpha   90.00
_cell.angle_beta   90.00
_cell.angle_gamma   90.00
#
_symmetry.space_group_name_H-M   'P 1'
#
loop_
_entity.id
_entity.type
_entity.pdbx_description
1 polymer ?
#
loop_
_entity_poly.entity_id
_entity_poly.type
_entity_poly.pdbx_seq_one_letter_code
_entity_poly.pdbx_strand_id
1 'polypeptide(L)'
;MGTIPFDIFYKIAECLDYLSLTRFIVSSRRNYTFYKQNMNYLNNLLIQKVKRHFYLDLHTGDILVYSKLYKYFKNHRGTEYADILVYIIEAGMTCESSSAIFNELLNKCQIKHRTYNGVQGRHLVSYQDIKYMIAYSKKSHFLGLINHFIVPCSVIAYSIKQLLFTEKKSQIVDYKISLLIDHMYTKHCIRSFSEVDLIFVHTIIIELIKRRKVELIRHFFKKKSLYRVTMAYQIVVNELISNEVIEVFGLVKDHMDFDSLITDVVVIIDKSLLRTLAQRGSLWTLRCVITNFLGNAINNSTYINAIKSGLIESKKSYDLSCIQPFIDCDLTLTI
;
A
#
# COMPACT_ATOMS: atom_id res chain seq x y z
N MET A 1 -52.11 37.62 -6.43
CA MET A 1 -51.81 36.19 -6.64
C MET A 1 -51.24 35.60 -5.35
N GLY A 2 -51.99 34.73 -4.69
CA GLY A 2 -51.60 34.15 -3.39
C GLY A 2 -50.18 33.59 -3.39
N THR A 3 -49.39 34.01 -2.41
CA THR A 3 -48.12 33.37 -2.06
C THR A 3 -48.44 32.06 -1.36
N ILE A 4 -48.05 30.93 -1.95
CA ILE A 4 -48.08 29.65 -1.24
C ILE A 4 -47.17 29.82 -0.02
N PRO A 5 -47.67 29.64 1.22
CA PRO A 5 -46.83 29.67 2.41
C PRO A 5 -45.71 28.63 2.31
N PHE A 6 -44.52 28.96 2.83
CA PHE A 6 -43.38 28.03 2.76
C PHE A 6 -43.72 26.68 3.38
N ASP A 7 -44.56 26.62 4.40
CA ASP A 7 -44.99 25.38 5.05
C ASP A 7 -45.69 24.41 4.09
N ILE A 8 -46.56 24.93 3.20
CA ILE A 8 -47.22 24.11 2.19
C ILE A 8 -46.21 23.62 1.15
N PHE A 9 -45.31 24.51 0.71
CA PHE A 9 -44.24 24.15 -0.22
C PHE A 9 -43.32 23.07 0.37
N TYR A 10 -42.92 23.22 1.62
CA TYR A 10 -42.07 22.29 2.34
C TYR A 10 -42.78 20.95 2.53
N LYS A 11 -44.08 20.95 2.85
CA LYS A 11 -44.85 19.71 3.00
C LYS A 11 -44.96 18.93 1.69
N ILE A 12 -45.15 19.62 0.56
CA ILE A 12 -45.09 19.00 -0.77
C ILE A 12 -43.69 18.41 -1.00
N ALA A 13 -42.64 19.17 -0.70
CA ALA A 13 -41.25 18.72 -0.87
C ALA A 13 -40.92 17.48 -0.01
N GLU A 14 -41.47 17.37 1.20
CA GLU A 14 -41.32 16.19 2.06
C GLU A 14 -41.87 14.92 1.39
N CYS A 15 -42.99 15.01 0.69
CA CYS A 15 -43.65 13.88 0.04
C CYS A 15 -42.97 13.40 -1.26
N LEU A 16 -42.21 14.27 -1.92
CA LEU A 16 -41.55 13.95 -3.20
C LEU A 16 -40.28 13.13 -3.00
N ASP A 17 -39.96 12.17 -3.89
CA ASP A 17 -38.62 11.57 -3.90
C ASP A 17 -37.55 12.58 -4.37
N TYR A 18 -36.27 12.23 -4.30
CA TYR A 18 -35.20 13.16 -4.67
C TYR A 18 -35.32 13.68 -6.11
N LEU A 19 -35.64 12.81 -7.08
CA LEU A 19 -35.78 13.20 -8.49
C LEU A 19 -37.00 14.09 -8.71
N SER A 20 -38.13 13.77 -8.08
CA SER A 20 -39.36 14.53 -8.20
C SER A 20 -39.21 15.88 -7.51
N LEU A 21 -38.54 15.95 -6.37
CA LEU A 21 -38.25 17.22 -5.67
C LEU A 21 -37.33 18.10 -6.51
N THR A 22 -36.24 17.56 -7.05
CA THR A 22 -35.33 18.33 -7.89
C THR A 22 -36.03 18.85 -9.15
N ARG A 23 -36.87 18.04 -9.81
CA ARG A 23 -37.72 18.46 -10.92
C ARG A 23 -38.74 19.52 -10.51
N PHE A 24 -39.36 19.38 -9.35
CA PHE A 24 -40.34 20.33 -8.82
C PHE A 24 -39.71 21.70 -8.48
N ILE A 25 -38.49 21.71 -7.94
CA ILE A 25 -37.74 22.95 -7.66
C ILE A 25 -37.46 23.72 -8.97
N VAL A 26 -37.07 23.01 -10.04
CA VAL A 26 -36.68 23.64 -11.32
C VAL A 26 -37.84 23.84 -12.29
N SER A 27 -39.03 23.33 -12.00
CA SER A 27 -40.19 23.40 -12.92
C SER A 27 -40.74 24.81 -13.11
N SER A 28 -40.48 25.74 -12.18
CA SER A 28 -40.89 27.14 -12.31
C SER A 28 -39.93 28.08 -11.61
N ARG A 29 -39.84 29.33 -12.13
CA ARG A 29 -39.05 30.40 -11.51
C ARG A 29 -39.46 30.65 -10.06
N ARG A 30 -40.76 30.51 -9.75
CA ARG A 30 -41.31 30.75 -8.41
C ARG A 30 -40.82 29.69 -7.41
N ASN A 31 -40.88 28.41 -7.78
CA ASN A 31 -40.35 27.31 -6.96
C ASN A 31 -38.84 27.43 -6.73
N TYR A 32 -38.11 27.85 -7.76
CA TYR A 32 -36.68 28.08 -7.64
C TYR A 32 -36.35 29.26 -6.70
N THR A 33 -37.14 30.35 -6.73
CA THR A 33 -37.00 31.45 -5.77
C THR A 33 -37.28 30.99 -4.34
N PHE A 34 -38.34 30.19 -4.11
CA PHE A 34 -38.61 29.59 -2.80
C PHE A 34 -37.45 28.73 -2.31
N TYR A 35 -36.87 27.92 -3.20
CA TYR A 35 -35.68 27.14 -2.91
C TYR A 35 -34.50 28.02 -2.49
N LYS A 36 -34.19 29.07 -3.26
CA LYS A 36 -33.08 29.99 -2.94
C LYS A 36 -33.25 30.67 -1.59
N GLN A 37 -34.47 31.11 -1.27
CA GLN A 37 -34.77 31.79 0.00
C GLN A 37 -34.69 30.85 1.21
N ASN A 38 -34.91 29.54 1.03
CA ASN A 38 -34.95 28.53 2.10
C ASN A 38 -33.94 27.40 1.88
N MET A 39 -32.79 27.75 1.29
CA MET A 39 -31.83 26.79 0.75
C MET A 39 -31.34 25.79 1.81
N ASN A 40 -31.12 26.23 3.05
CA ASN A 40 -30.65 25.35 4.13
C ASN A 40 -31.64 24.22 4.45
N TYR A 41 -32.93 24.54 4.61
CA TYR A 41 -33.96 23.54 4.91
C TYR A 41 -34.14 22.54 3.76
N LEU A 42 -34.16 23.03 2.53
CA LEU A 42 -34.38 22.19 1.36
C LEU A 42 -33.15 21.35 0.99
N ASN A 43 -31.94 21.88 1.20
CA ASN A 43 -30.72 21.08 1.08
C ASN A 43 -30.68 19.96 2.13
N ASN A 44 -31.05 20.26 3.39
CA ASN A 44 -31.13 19.24 4.43
C ASN A 44 -32.14 18.16 4.06
N LEU A 45 -33.31 18.54 3.54
CA LEU A 45 -34.32 17.59 3.09
C LEU A 45 -33.83 16.74 1.91
N LEU A 46 -33.16 17.34 0.92
CA LEU A 46 -32.55 16.61 -0.19
C LEU A 46 -31.47 15.64 0.30
N ILE A 47 -30.60 16.06 1.21
CA ILE A 47 -29.58 15.21 1.84
C ILE A 47 -30.25 14.03 2.56
N GLN A 48 -31.30 14.27 3.34
CA GLN A 48 -32.04 13.20 4.03
C GLN A 48 -32.64 12.20 3.04
N LYS A 49 -33.17 12.66 1.91
CA LYS A 49 -33.69 11.75 0.85
C LYS A 49 -32.59 10.89 0.24
N VAL A 50 -31.40 11.45 0.00
CA VAL A 50 -30.25 10.66 -0.47
C VAL A 50 -29.74 9.70 0.61
N LYS A 51 -29.64 10.14 1.86
CA LYS A 51 -29.27 9.29 3.01
C LYS A 51 -30.18 8.07 3.13
N ARG A 52 -31.50 8.26 3.03
CA ARG A 52 -32.48 7.16 3.01
C ARG A 52 -32.28 6.20 1.83
N HIS A 53 -31.90 6.72 0.66
CA HIS A 53 -31.65 5.88 -0.52
C HIS A 53 -30.46 4.92 -0.32
N PHE A 54 -29.41 5.37 0.37
CA PHE A 54 -28.19 4.60 0.63
C PHE A 54 -28.10 4.03 2.06
N TYR A 55 -29.15 4.17 2.87
CA TYR A 55 -29.17 3.76 4.28
C TYR A 55 -28.03 4.37 5.10
N LEU A 56 -27.79 5.66 4.94
CA LEU A 56 -26.77 6.44 5.66
C LEU A 56 -27.38 7.17 6.87
N ASP A 57 -26.65 7.22 7.98
CA ASP A 57 -27.00 7.82 9.26
C ASP A 57 -25.89 8.78 9.73
N LEU A 58 -25.76 9.90 9.01
CA LEU A 58 -24.86 11.01 9.34
C LEU A 58 -25.68 12.24 9.71
N HIS A 59 -25.19 13.05 10.66
CA HIS A 59 -25.82 14.32 11.03
C HIS A 59 -25.45 15.47 10.11
N THR A 60 -24.28 15.42 9.48
CA THR A 60 -23.76 16.45 8.58
C THR A 60 -23.79 16.00 7.12
N GLY A 61 -23.65 16.94 6.19
CA GLY A 61 -23.59 16.61 4.77
C GLY A 61 -23.54 17.80 3.83
N ASP A 62 -22.71 17.69 2.80
CA ASP A 62 -22.69 18.60 1.67
C ASP A 62 -23.60 18.08 0.56
N ILE A 63 -24.62 18.87 0.19
CA ILE A 63 -25.58 18.53 -0.86
C ILE A 63 -24.87 18.21 -2.19
N LEU A 64 -23.74 18.85 -2.50
CA LEU A 64 -23.00 18.58 -3.73
C LEU A 64 -22.47 17.15 -3.78
N VAL A 65 -21.97 16.63 -2.67
CA VAL A 65 -21.47 15.26 -2.54
C VAL A 65 -22.63 14.27 -2.67
N TYR A 66 -23.70 14.47 -1.89
CA TYR A 66 -24.89 13.62 -1.92
C TYR A 66 -25.56 13.62 -3.30
N SER A 67 -25.64 14.78 -3.97
CA SER A 67 -26.18 14.88 -5.32
C SER A 67 -25.35 14.12 -6.35
N LYS A 68 -24.01 14.14 -6.25
CA LYS A 68 -23.14 13.36 -7.15
C LYS A 68 -23.36 11.86 -6.96
N LEU A 69 -23.35 11.40 -5.70
CA LEU A 69 -23.61 9.99 -5.36
C LEU A 69 -24.97 9.53 -5.88
N TYR A 70 -26.02 10.29 -5.60
CA TYR A 70 -27.36 9.94 -6.05
C TYR A 70 -27.45 9.90 -7.57
N LYS A 71 -26.89 10.89 -8.28
CA LYS A 71 -26.95 10.91 -9.76
C LYS A 71 -26.31 9.69 -10.39
N TYR A 72 -25.21 9.19 -9.80
CA TYR A 72 -24.51 8.01 -10.29
C TYR A 72 -25.29 6.71 -10.02
N PHE A 73 -25.81 6.54 -8.80
CA PHE A 73 -26.44 5.28 -8.39
C PHE A 73 -27.98 5.27 -8.41
N LYS A 74 -28.66 6.32 -8.86
CA LYS A 74 -30.15 6.43 -8.85
C LYS A 74 -30.87 5.23 -9.47
N ASN A 75 -30.25 4.56 -10.44
CA ASN A 75 -30.83 3.42 -11.16
C ASN A 75 -30.39 2.06 -10.55
N HIS A 76 -29.55 2.08 -9.52
CA HIS A 76 -28.94 0.91 -8.91
C HIS A 76 -29.38 0.82 -7.43
N ARG A 77 -30.67 0.57 -7.18
CA ARG A 77 -31.26 0.52 -5.83
C ARG A 77 -30.67 -0.56 -4.90
N GLY A 78 -29.78 -1.40 -5.41
CA GLY A 78 -29.11 -2.51 -4.71
C GLY A 78 -27.58 -2.45 -4.71
N THR A 79 -26.98 -1.32 -5.10
CA THR A 79 -25.52 -1.14 -5.15
C THR A 79 -24.84 -1.60 -3.86
N GLU A 80 -23.73 -2.33 -4.01
CA GLU A 80 -22.89 -2.73 -2.90
C GLU A 80 -22.12 -1.51 -2.37
N TYR A 81 -21.91 -1.42 -1.06
CA TYR A 81 -21.15 -0.31 -0.48
C TYR A 81 -19.72 -0.25 -1.03
N ALA A 82 -19.15 -1.40 -1.42
CA ALA A 82 -17.88 -1.47 -2.15
C ALA A 82 -17.88 -0.57 -3.40
N ASP A 83 -18.91 -0.64 -4.24
CA ASP A 83 -19.04 0.18 -5.46
C ASP A 83 -19.12 1.67 -5.13
N ILE A 84 -19.84 2.02 -4.06
CA ILE A 84 -19.98 3.41 -3.61
C ILE A 84 -18.63 3.95 -3.11
N LEU A 85 -17.90 3.15 -2.32
CA LEU A 85 -16.57 3.49 -1.83
C LEU A 85 -15.57 3.66 -2.99
N VAL A 86 -15.60 2.77 -3.98
CA VAL A 86 -14.80 2.86 -5.20
C VAL A 86 -15.14 4.13 -5.98
N TYR A 87 -16.42 4.43 -6.19
CA TYR A 87 -16.85 5.65 -6.87
C TYR A 87 -16.39 6.92 -6.15
N ILE A 88 -16.44 6.97 -4.82
CA ILE A 88 -15.93 8.12 -4.04
C ILE A 88 -14.44 8.36 -4.33
N ILE A 89 -13.66 7.29 -4.48
CA ILE A 89 -12.23 7.35 -4.82
C ILE A 89 -12.04 7.83 -6.26
N GLU A 90 -12.73 7.22 -7.23
CA GLU A 90 -12.61 7.53 -8.66
C GLU A 90 -13.06 8.95 -8.99
N ALA A 91 -14.14 9.41 -8.36
CA ALA A 91 -14.64 10.77 -8.50
C ALA A 91 -13.75 11.82 -7.81
N GLY A 92 -12.66 11.41 -7.15
CA GLY A 92 -11.69 12.29 -6.51
C GLY A 92 -12.28 13.15 -5.39
N MET A 93 -13.31 12.66 -4.69
CA MET A 93 -13.98 13.45 -3.65
C MET A 93 -13.13 13.46 -2.37
N THR A 94 -12.58 14.61 -1.98
CA THR A 94 -11.64 14.70 -0.84
C THR A 94 -12.12 15.61 0.30
N CYS A 95 -13.33 16.14 0.22
CA CYS A 95 -13.85 17.03 1.25
C CYS A 95 -14.20 16.26 2.54
N GLU A 96 -14.41 16.99 3.62
CA GLU A 96 -14.77 16.41 4.92
C GLU A 96 -16.06 15.58 4.84
N SER A 97 -17.08 16.09 4.13
CA SER A 97 -18.34 15.37 3.91
C SER A 97 -18.17 14.05 3.17
N SER A 98 -17.34 14.00 2.12
CA SER A 98 -17.08 12.73 1.40
C SER A 98 -16.29 11.75 2.26
N SER A 99 -15.35 12.24 3.06
CA SER A 99 -14.58 11.42 4.00
C SER A 99 -15.47 10.84 5.11
N ALA A 100 -16.43 11.61 5.62
CA ALA A 100 -17.42 11.15 6.59
C ALA A 100 -18.31 10.05 6.02
N ILE A 101 -18.84 10.24 4.80
CA ILE A 101 -19.63 9.22 4.10
C ILE A 101 -18.80 7.97 3.85
N PHE A 102 -17.56 8.13 3.40
CA PHE A 102 -16.64 7.02 3.14
C PHE A 102 -16.41 6.19 4.41
N ASN A 103 -16.12 6.83 5.54
CA ASN A 103 -15.92 6.13 6.81
C ASN A 103 -17.21 5.49 7.35
N GLU A 104 -18.37 6.13 7.18
CA GLU A 104 -19.64 5.55 7.59
C GLU A 104 -19.96 4.28 6.78
N LEU A 105 -19.77 4.32 5.47
CA LEU A 105 -19.93 3.16 4.59
C LEU A 105 -18.94 2.06 4.95
N LEU A 106 -17.65 2.40 5.15
CA LEU A 106 -16.64 1.46 5.62
C LEU A 106 -17.08 0.77 6.91
N ASN A 107 -17.61 1.51 7.89
CA ASN A 107 -18.07 0.95 9.17
C ASN A 107 -19.22 -0.04 9.04
N LYS A 108 -19.99 0.04 7.95
CA LYS A 108 -21.04 -0.94 7.64
C LYS A 108 -20.52 -2.12 6.86
N CYS A 109 -19.29 -2.08 6.37
CA CYS A 109 -18.72 -3.11 5.53
C CYS A 109 -18.08 -4.26 6.33
N GLN A 110 -18.05 -5.45 5.73
CA GLN A 110 -17.32 -6.62 6.21
C GLN A 110 -16.56 -7.26 5.04
N ILE A 111 -15.43 -7.88 5.34
CA ILE A 111 -14.64 -8.57 4.33
C ILE A 111 -15.37 -9.84 3.91
N LYS A 112 -15.54 -10.03 2.60
CA LYS A 112 -16.13 -11.25 2.03
C LYS A 112 -15.18 -12.44 2.24
N HIS A 113 -15.47 -13.27 3.24
CA HIS A 113 -14.75 -14.53 3.47
C HIS A 113 -15.22 -15.62 2.50
N ARG A 114 -14.28 -16.38 1.92
CA ARG A 114 -14.55 -17.47 0.95
C ARG A 114 -15.49 -18.56 1.47
N THR A 115 -15.64 -18.69 2.79
CA THR A 115 -16.51 -19.68 3.44
C THR A 115 -17.98 -19.30 3.43
N TYR A 116 -18.34 -18.05 3.15
CA TYR A 116 -19.73 -17.61 3.00
C TYR A 116 -20.18 -17.71 1.53
N ASN A 117 -20.19 -18.93 1.01
CA ASN A 117 -20.86 -19.24 -0.24
C ASN A 117 -22.37 -19.15 -0.01
N GLY A 118 -22.96 -17.95 -0.14
CA GLY A 118 -24.41 -17.78 -0.16
C GLY A 118 -24.96 -16.46 0.38
N VAL A 119 -24.19 -15.72 1.18
CA VAL A 119 -24.67 -14.43 1.69
C VAL A 119 -24.26 -13.34 0.71
N GLN A 120 -25.17 -12.98 -0.21
CA GLN A 120 -25.08 -11.71 -0.92
C GLN A 120 -25.52 -10.61 0.04
N GLY A 121 -24.73 -9.55 0.19
CA GLY A 121 -25.02 -8.47 1.11
C GLY A 121 -24.35 -7.19 0.67
N ARG A 122 -25.08 -6.07 0.71
CA ARG A 122 -24.56 -4.74 0.34
C ARG A 122 -23.35 -4.31 1.17
N HIS A 123 -23.14 -4.93 2.32
CA HIS A 123 -22.05 -4.68 3.23
C HIS A 123 -20.77 -5.45 2.90
N LEU A 124 -20.75 -6.33 1.90
CA LEU A 124 -19.57 -7.14 1.64
C LEU A 124 -18.58 -6.40 0.76
N VAL A 125 -17.30 -6.49 1.12
CA VAL A 125 -16.17 -5.94 0.36
C VAL A 125 -15.20 -7.06 0.05
N SER A 126 -14.85 -7.24 -1.22
CA SER A 126 -13.88 -8.26 -1.63
C SER A 126 -12.44 -7.78 -1.40
N TYR A 127 -11.50 -8.73 -1.39
CA TYR A 127 -10.08 -8.37 -1.40
C TYR A 127 -9.67 -7.60 -2.66
N GLN A 128 -10.37 -7.77 -3.78
CA GLN A 128 -10.06 -7.03 -5.00
C GLN A 128 -10.45 -5.55 -4.86
N ASP A 129 -11.58 -5.28 -4.20
CA ASP A 129 -12.01 -3.91 -3.90
C ASP A 129 -11.02 -3.25 -2.92
N ILE A 130 -10.61 -3.96 -1.88
CA ILE A 130 -9.59 -3.46 -0.93
C ILE A 130 -8.28 -3.14 -1.64
N LYS A 131 -7.79 -4.02 -2.53
CA LYS A 131 -6.59 -3.77 -3.33
C LYS A 131 -6.72 -2.51 -4.16
N TYR A 132 -7.85 -2.35 -4.86
CA TYR A 132 -8.14 -1.17 -5.67
C TYR A 132 -8.17 0.09 -4.81
N MET A 133 -8.93 0.07 -3.72
CA MET A 133 -9.06 1.21 -2.83
C MET A 133 -7.70 1.60 -2.22
N ILE A 134 -6.85 0.66 -1.82
CA ILE A 134 -5.49 0.97 -1.32
C ILE A 134 -4.66 1.67 -2.40
N ALA A 135 -4.67 1.14 -3.62
CA ALA A 135 -3.88 1.68 -4.73
C ALA A 135 -4.28 3.13 -5.06
N TYR A 136 -5.58 3.39 -5.21
CA TYR A 136 -6.07 4.65 -5.80
C TYR A 136 -6.59 5.68 -4.80
N SER A 137 -6.83 5.30 -3.54
CA SER A 137 -7.33 6.23 -2.52
C SER A 137 -6.41 7.42 -2.26
N LYS A 138 -6.99 8.56 -1.89
CA LYS A 138 -6.25 9.69 -1.31
C LYS A 138 -5.95 9.41 0.17
N LYS A 139 -5.07 10.23 0.77
CA LYS A 139 -4.55 10.05 2.13
C LYS A 139 -5.64 9.83 3.19
N SER A 140 -6.73 10.61 3.18
CA SER A 140 -7.81 10.50 4.17
C SER A 140 -8.55 9.17 4.08
N HIS A 141 -8.97 8.77 2.88
CA HIS A 141 -9.66 7.50 2.64
C HIS A 141 -8.77 6.29 2.89
N PHE A 142 -7.49 6.39 2.52
CA PHE A 142 -6.50 5.34 2.79
C PHE A 142 -6.38 5.06 4.30
N LEU A 143 -6.27 6.13 5.11
CA LEU A 143 -6.21 6.02 6.57
C LEU A 143 -7.48 5.38 7.15
N GLY A 144 -8.66 5.79 6.67
CA GLY A 144 -9.93 5.18 7.07
C GLY A 144 -9.95 3.68 6.80
N LEU A 145 -9.49 3.27 5.60
CA LEU A 145 -9.48 1.88 5.18
C LEU A 145 -8.57 1.00 6.03
N ILE A 146 -7.32 1.41 6.27
CA ILE A 146 -6.36 0.61 7.05
C ILE A 146 -6.74 0.54 8.54
N ASN A 147 -7.38 1.59 9.07
CA ASN A 147 -7.82 1.59 10.47
C ASN A 147 -9.04 0.69 10.69
N HIS A 148 -9.89 0.58 9.68
CA HIS A 148 -11.12 -0.21 9.77
C HIS A 148 -10.87 -1.70 9.54
N PHE A 149 -10.17 -2.08 8.47
CA PHE A 149 -9.99 -3.50 8.11
C PHE A 149 -8.69 -4.11 8.65
N ILE A 150 -8.76 -5.35 9.14
CA ILE A 150 -7.57 -6.20 9.28
C ILE A 150 -7.22 -6.75 7.90
N VAL A 151 -6.50 -5.95 7.10
CA VAL A 151 -6.07 -6.31 5.75
C VAL A 151 -5.03 -7.46 5.78
N PRO A 152 -5.25 -8.61 5.11
CA PRO A 152 -4.30 -9.74 5.12
C PRO A 152 -2.94 -9.40 4.50
N CYS A 153 -1.86 -10.05 4.96
CA CYS A 153 -0.50 -9.85 4.44
C CYS A 153 -0.39 -10.06 2.92
N SER A 154 -1.15 -11.00 2.37
CA SER A 154 -1.19 -11.25 0.92
C SER A 154 -1.74 -10.07 0.11
N VAL A 155 -2.74 -9.38 0.65
CA VAL A 155 -3.31 -8.17 0.05
C VAL A 155 -2.33 -7.01 0.21
N ILE A 156 -1.70 -6.87 1.38
CA ILE A 156 -0.67 -5.86 1.63
C ILE A 156 0.50 -6.01 0.64
N ALA A 157 1.04 -7.22 0.49
CA ALA A 157 2.15 -7.49 -0.43
C ALA A 157 1.80 -7.17 -1.88
N TYR A 158 0.61 -7.57 -2.33
CA TYR A 158 0.11 -7.21 -3.66
C TYR A 158 -0.02 -5.69 -3.83
N SER A 159 -0.62 -5.00 -2.87
CA SER A 159 -0.83 -3.57 -2.93
C SER A 159 0.48 -2.78 -2.92
N ILE A 160 1.47 -3.18 -2.11
CA ILE A 160 2.81 -2.57 -2.12
C ILE A 160 3.46 -2.75 -3.50
N LYS A 161 3.41 -3.97 -4.05
CA LYS A 161 3.95 -4.24 -5.40
C LYS A 161 3.29 -3.36 -6.46
N GLN A 162 1.98 -3.20 -6.41
CA GLN A 162 1.24 -2.35 -7.33
C GLN A 162 1.63 -0.87 -7.18
N LEU A 163 1.65 -0.35 -5.94
CA LEU A 163 2.05 1.04 -5.64
C LEU A 163 3.46 1.36 -6.13
N LEU A 164 4.40 0.41 -5.97
CA LEU A 164 5.77 0.54 -6.46
C LEU A 164 5.88 0.51 -8.00
N PHE A 165 4.91 -0.11 -8.69
CA PHE A 165 4.88 -0.19 -10.15
C PHE A 165 4.25 1.05 -10.80
N THR A 166 3.17 1.58 -10.21
CA THR A 166 2.36 2.61 -10.86
C THR A 166 2.91 4.04 -10.73
N GLU A 167 3.69 4.37 -9.69
CA GLU A 167 4.15 5.75 -9.46
C GLU A 167 5.68 5.87 -9.42
N LYS A 168 6.23 6.74 -10.28
CA LYS A 168 7.64 7.17 -10.18
C LYS A 168 7.81 8.03 -8.92
N LYS A 169 8.64 7.56 -7.98
CA LYS A 169 9.16 8.28 -6.79
C LYS A 169 8.22 9.37 -6.25
N SER A 170 7.11 8.98 -5.64
CA SER A 170 6.15 9.87 -4.97
C SER A 170 6.26 9.71 -3.46
N GLN A 171 6.43 10.82 -2.73
CA GLN A 171 6.43 10.81 -1.26
C GLN A 171 5.12 10.26 -0.67
N ILE A 172 4.01 10.41 -1.41
CA ILE A 172 2.70 9.88 -1.00
C ILE A 172 2.68 8.35 -1.06
N VAL A 173 3.30 7.75 -2.10
CA VAL A 173 3.44 6.28 -2.18
C VAL A 173 4.29 5.77 -1.04
N ASP A 174 5.44 6.39 -0.77
CA ASP A 174 6.32 5.92 0.30
C ASP A 174 5.61 6.04 1.66
N TYR A 175 4.86 7.12 1.91
CA TYR A 175 4.00 7.26 3.09
C TYR A 175 2.95 6.13 3.20
N LYS A 176 2.24 5.81 2.11
CA LYS A 176 1.27 4.71 2.11
C LYS A 176 1.94 3.36 2.40
N ILE A 177 3.10 3.10 1.80
CA ILE A 177 3.84 1.85 2.02
C ILE A 177 4.32 1.76 3.47
N SER A 178 4.83 2.84 4.06
CA SER A 178 5.19 2.87 5.48
C SER A 178 4.01 2.51 6.39
N LEU A 179 2.81 3.04 6.09
CA LEU A 179 1.61 2.70 6.84
C LEU A 179 1.16 1.25 6.63
N LEU A 180 1.32 0.70 5.43
CA LEU A 180 1.04 -0.72 5.17
C LEU A 180 2.01 -1.64 5.92
N ILE A 181 3.30 -1.28 5.99
CA ILE A 181 4.29 -2.00 6.81
C ILE A 181 3.90 -1.93 8.28
N ASP A 182 3.55 -0.74 8.77
CA ASP A 182 3.11 -0.55 10.16
C ASP A 182 1.85 -1.38 10.47
N HIS A 183 0.88 -1.38 9.56
CA HIS A 183 -0.34 -2.19 9.67
C HIS A 183 -0.02 -3.68 9.71
N MET A 184 0.85 -4.15 8.82
CA MET A 184 1.28 -5.54 8.76
C MET A 184 1.87 -6.02 10.09
N TYR A 185 2.83 -5.28 10.64
CA TYR A 185 3.44 -5.63 11.93
C TYR A 185 2.46 -5.47 13.10
N THR A 186 1.69 -4.38 13.16
CA THR A 186 0.79 -4.12 14.30
C THR A 186 -0.39 -5.10 14.38
N LYS A 187 -0.94 -5.54 13.24
CA LYS A 187 -2.14 -6.37 13.20
C LYS A 187 -1.87 -7.86 13.09
N HIS A 188 -0.77 -8.27 12.47
CA HIS A 188 -0.49 -9.69 12.21
C HIS A 188 0.68 -10.24 13.02
N CYS A 189 1.51 -9.39 13.64
CA CYS A 189 2.68 -9.84 14.41
C CYS A 189 2.43 -9.83 15.93
N ILE A 190 1.32 -10.44 16.37
CA ILE A 190 1.15 -10.74 17.80
C ILE A 190 2.03 -11.96 18.12
N ARG A 191 3.23 -11.69 18.67
CA ARG A 191 4.33 -12.65 18.97
C ARG A 191 5.13 -13.14 17.77
N SER A 192 4.50 -13.58 16.68
CA SER A 192 5.21 -13.96 15.44
C SER A 192 4.25 -14.00 14.25
N PHE A 193 4.78 -13.84 13.04
CA PHE A 193 4.02 -14.12 11.81
C PHE A 193 3.81 -15.63 11.63
N SER A 194 2.72 -16.01 10.99
CA SER A 194 2.56 -17.38 10.48
C SER A 194 3.54 -17.65 9.33
N GLU A 195 3.81 -18.92 9.02
CA GLU A 195 4.67 -19.28 7.88
C GLU A 195 4.15 -18.70 6.56
N VAL A 196 2.83 -18.71 6.38
CA VAL A 196 2.17 -18.15 5.19
C VAL A 196 2.36 -16.63 5.13
N ASP A 197 2.23 -15.93 6.25
CA ASP A 197 2.46 -14.48 6.31
C ASP A 197 3.92 -14.14 6.02
N LEU A 198 4.87 -14.94 6.53
CA LEU A 198 6.29 -14.74 6.27
C LEU A 198 6.61 -14.77 4.77
N ILE A 199 5.96 -15.62 3.96
CA ILE A 199 6.15 -15.60 2.50
C ILE A 199 5.83 -14.21 1.92
N PHE A 200 4.75 -13.58 2.38
CA PHE A 200 4.34 -12.25 1.93
C PHE A 200 5.22 -11.14 2.50
N VAL A 201 5.66 -11.26 3.76
CA VAL A 201 6.63 -10.35 4.38
C VAL A 201 7.95 -10.34 3.58
N HIS A 202 8.46 -11.52 3.21
CA HIS A 202 9.65 -11.65 2.36
C HIS A 202 9.43 -11.06 0.97
N THR A 203 8.24 -11.29 0.38
CA THR A 203 7.89 -10.69 -0.91
C THR A 203 7.95 -9.16 -0.86
N ILE A 204 7.48 -8.54 0.23
CA ILE A 204 7.51 -7.09 0.42
C ILE A 204 8.95 -6.57 0.44
N ILE A 205 9.82 -7.13 1.29
CA ILE A 205 11.20 -6.64 1.39
C ILE A 205 11.98 -6.83 0.08
N ILE A 206 11.75 -7.95 -0.64
CA ILE A 206 12.35 -8.21 -1.95
C ILE A 206 11.92 -7.15 -2.99
N GLU A 207 10.63 -6.80 -3.04
CA GLU A 207 10.15 -5.76 -3.96
C GLU A 207 10.72 -4.37 -3.60
N LEU A 208 10.90 -4.06 -2.30
CA LEU A 208 11.57 -2.83 -1.88
C LEU A 208 13.04 -2.78 -2.32
N ILE A 209 13.76 -3.92 -2.25
CA ILE A 209 15.15 -4.06 -2.69
C ILE A 209 15.25 -3.87 -4.21
N LYS A 210 14.43 -4.58 -4.99
CA LYS A 210 14.38 -4.46 -6.46
C LYS A 210 14.12 -3.05 -6.94
N ARG A 211 13.39 -2.25 -6.15
CA ARG A 211 13.06 -0.85 -6.45
C ARG A 211 13.98 0.17 -5.76
N ARG A 212 15.04 -0.30 -5.08
CA ARG A 212 16.04 0.50 -4.35
C ARG A 212 15.41 1.50 -3.37
N LYS A 213 14.39 1.07 -2.63
CA LYS A 213 13.65 1.90 -1.67
C LYS A 213 14.32 1.91 -0.30
N VAL A 214 15.54 2.47 -0.22
CA VAL A 214 16.41 2.46 0.97
C VAL A 214 15.70 2.90 2.26
N GLU A 215 14.98 4.03 2.24
CA GLU A 215 14.28 4.52 3.44
C GLU A 215 13.14 3.60 3.90
N LEU A 216 12.42 2.97 2.97
CA LEU A 216 11.39 2.00 3.31
C LEU A 216 11.99 0.69 3.82
N ILE A 217 13.16 0.28 3.30
CA ILE A 217 13.92 -0.86 3.82
C ILE A 217 14.35 -0.59 5.27
N ARG A 218 14.90 0.60 5.55
CA ARG A 218 15.24 1.03 6.92
C ARG A 218 14.03 1.01 7.85
N HIS A 219 12.90 1.55 7.39
CA HIS A 219 11.64 1.52 8.15
C HIS A 219 11.15 0.09 8.42
N PHE A 220 11.22 -0.79 7.42
CA PHE A 220 10.88 -2.20 7.55
C PHE A 220 11.70 -2.89 8.64
N PHE A 221 13.03 -2.74 8.60
CA PHE A 221 13.93 -3.34 9.58
C PHE A 221 13.78 -2.74 11.00
N LYS A 222 13.49 -1.44 11.10
CA LYS A 222 13.11 -0.80 12.37
C LYS A 222 11.88 -1.48 12.99
N LYS A 223 10.85 -1.77 12.18
CA LYS A 223 9.64 -2.47 12.65
C LYS A 223 9.94 -3.93 12.96
N LYS A 224 10.74 -4.63 12.13
CA LYS A 224 11.23 -5.99 12.42
C LYS A 224 11.81 -6.10 13.82
N SER A 225 12.71 -5.20 14.19
CA SER A 225 13.32 -5.19 15.53
C SER A 225 12.34 -4.89 16.64
N LEU A 226 11.43 -3.92 16.45
CA LEU A 226 10.41 -3.59 17.44
C LEU A 226 9.53 -4.80 17.80
N TYR A 227 9.20 -5.61 16.80
CA TYR A 227 8.35 -6.80 16.96
C TYR A 227 9.14 -8.11 17.09
N ARG A 228 10.48 -8.07 17.14
CA ARG A 228 11.38 -9.23 17.33
C ARG A 228 11.13 -10.38 16.34
N VAL A 229 10.89 -10.03 15.07
CA VAL A 229 10.63 -11.01 14.01
C VAL A 229 11.94 -11.53 13.41
N THR A 230 12.07 -12.84 13.26
CA THR A 230 13.17 -13.47 12.51
C THR A 230 12.87 -13.50 11.02
N MET A 231 13.91 -13.37 10.19
CA MET A 231 13.81 -13.32 8.74
C MET A 231 14.71 -14.38 8.10
N ALA A 232 14.33 -14.86 6.92
CA ALA A 232 15.18 -15.70 6.07
C ALA A 232 16.21 -14.81 5.33
N TYR A 233 17.29 -14.46 6.02
CA TYR A 233 18.33 -13.55 5.50
C TYR A 233 19.01 -14.04 4.23
N GLN A 234 19.05 -15.35 3.99
CA GLN A 234 19.63 -15.95 2.78
C GLN A 234 19.04 -15.34 1.49
N ILE A 235 17.72 -15.15 1.43
CA ILE A 235 17.04 -14.60 0.25
C ILE A 235 17.27 -13.08 0.18
N VAL A 236 17.19 -12.40 1.33
CA VAL A 236 17.34 -10.94 1.44
C VAL A 236 18.74 -10.50 1.00
N VAL A 237 19.79 -11.15 1.50
CA VAL A 237 21.19 -10.81 1.18
C VAL A 237 21.49 -11.06 -0.31
N ASN A 238 21.08 -12.21 -0.85
CA ASN A 238 21.29 -12.49 -2.28
C ASN A 238 20.57 -11.46 -3.18
N GLU A 239 19.36 -11.05 -2.82
CA GLU A 239 18.63 -10.02 -3.57
C GLU A 239 19.31 -8.64 -3.45
N LEU A 240 19.81 -8.27 -2.27
CA LEU A 240 20.56 -7.04 -2.03
C LEU A 240 21.82 -6.96 -2.90
N ILE A 241 22.57 -8.07 -2.98
CA ILE A 241 23.77 -8.19 -3.80
C ILE A 241 23.42 -8.11 -5.29
N SER A 242 22.40 -8.85 -5.72
CA SER A 242 21.96 -8.89 -7.11
C SER A 242 21.53 -7.53 -7.65
N ASN A 243 20.92 -6.70 -6.80
CA ASN A 243 20.45 -5.35 -7.14
C ASN A 243 21.44 -4.24 -6.75
N GLU A 244 22.59 -4.60 -6.18
CA GLU A 244 23.65 -3.70 -5.71
C GLU A 244 23.13 -2.58 -4.78
N VAL A 245 22.27 -2.93 -3.82
CA VAL A 245 21.70 -1.99 -2.83
C VAL A 245 22.59 -1.92 -1.59
N ILE A 246 23.79 -1.38 -1.78
CA ILE A 246 24.87 -1.40 -0.79
C ILE A 246 24.57 -0.58 0.48
N GLU A 247 23.69 0.43 0.39
CA GLU A 247 23.40 1.41 1.44
C GLU A 247 22.74 0.81 2.68
N VAL A 248 22.26 -0.44 2.58
CA VAL A 248 21.59 -1.17 3.65
C VAL A 248 22.35 -2.45 4.04
N PHE A 249 23.52 -2.73 3.47
CA PHE A 249 24.28 -3.96 3.81
C PHE A 249 24.65 -4.00 5.29
N GLY A 250 25.21 -2.92 5.84
CA GLY A 250 25.56 -2.81 7.26
C GLY A 250 24.33 -2.98 8.15
N LEU A 251 23.22 -2.32 7.80
CA LEU A 251 21.95 -2.49 8.52
C LEU A 251 21.52 -3.96 8.56
N VAL A 252 21.48 -4.64 7.41
CA VAL A 252 21.06 -6.05 7.35
C VAL A 252 22.01 -6.95 8.11
N LYS A 253 23.32 -6.68 8.04
CA LYS A 253 24.33 -7.38 8.85
C LYS A 253 24.05 -7.22 10.35
N ASP A 254 23.83 -6.01 10.84
CA ASP A 254 23.56 -5.76 12.26
C ASP A 254 22.33 -6.53 12.75
N HIS A 255 21.27 -6.60 11.93
CA HIS A 255 20.09 -7.39 12.23
C HIS A 255 20.33 -8.90 12.16
N MET A 256 21.17 -9.37 11.23
CA MET A 256 21.60 -10.77 11.17
C MET A 256 22.38 -11.14 12.43
N ASP A 257 23.39 -10.36 12.78
CA ASP A 257 24.25 -10.63 13.94
C ASP A 257 23.44 -10.59 15.25
N PHE A 258 22.44 -9.71 15.36
CA PHE A 258 21.50 -9.71 16.47
C PHE A 258 20.62 -10.96 16.52
N ASP A 259 20.02 -11.37 15.39
CA ASP A 259 19.18 -12.57 15.32
C ASP A 259 20.02 -13.85 15.51
N SER A 260 21.31 -13.84 15.13
CA SER A 260 22.28 -14.92 15.37
C SER A 260 22.48 -15.25 16.85
N LEU A 261 22.26 -14.27 17.75
CA LEU A 261 22.30 -14.52 19.20
C LEU A 261 21.15 -15.40 19.68
N ILE A 262 20.09 -15.55 18.86
CA ILE A 262 18.86 -16.27 19.19
C ILE A 262 18.75 -17.56 18.38
N THR A 263 19.12 -17.50 17.09
CA THR A 263 19.05 -18.61 16.13
C THR A 263 20.31 -18.58 15.28
N ASP A 264 21.04 -19.68 15.12
CA ASP A 264 22.23 -19.72 14.25
C ASP A 264 21.88 -19.28 12.81
N VAL A 265 22.14 -18.02 12.48
CA VAL A 265 21.91 -17.46 11.14
C VAL A 265 23.22 -17.53 10.37
N VAL A 266 23.25 -18.40 9.37
CA VAL A 266 24.36 -18.49 8.40
C VAL A 266 23.83 -18.20 7.01
N VAL A 267 24.51 -17.31 6.28
CA VAL A 267 24.17 -16.94 4.91
C VAL A 267 25.31 -17.35 3.98
N ILE A 268 24.96 -18.05 2.90
CA ILE A 268 25.87 -18.45 1.84
C ILE A 268 25.67 -17.51 0.66
N ILE A 269 26.72 -16.77 0.28
CA ILE A 269 26.63 -15.89 -0.90
C ILE A 269 26.69 -16.75 -2.16
N ASP A 270 25.80 -16.51 -3.12
CA ASP A 270 25.87 -17.22 -4.39
C ASP A 270 27.14 -16.80 -5.16
N LYS A 271 27.97 -17.80 -5.50
CA LYS A 271 29.21 -17.64 -6.26
C LYS A 271 28.95 -17.05 -7.65
N SER A 272 27.80 -17.36 -8.25
CA SER A 272 27.39 -16.81 -9.55
C SER A 272 27.22 -15.29 -9.48
N LEU A 273 26.76 -14.76 -8.35
CA LEU A 273 26.64 -13.33 -8.10
C LEU A 273 28.01 -12.66 -8.01
N LEU A 274 28.96 -13.26 -7.27
CA LEU A 274 30.32 -12.73 -7.18
C LEU A 274 31.02 -12.70 -8.54
N ARG A 275 30.86 -13.76 -9.33
CA ARG A 275 31.36 -13.80 -10.72
C ARG A 275 30.75 -12.70 -11.57
N THR A 276 29.43 -12.50 -11.47
CA THR A 276 28.71 -11.46 -12.23
C THR A 276 29.17 -10.05 -11.84
N LEU A 277 29.34 -9.77 -10.55
CA LEU A 277 29.86 -8.48 -10.07
C LEU A 277 31.29 -8.24 -10.55
N ALA A 278 32.15 -9.26 -10.48
CA ALA A 278 33.53 -9.18 -10.96
C ALA A 278 33.58 -8.94 -12.48
N GLN A 279 32.76 -9.65 -13.25
CA GLN A 279 32.64 -9.49 -14.69
C GLN A 279 32.21 -8.06 -15.09
N ARG A 280 31.30 -7.46 -14.32
CA ARG A 280 30.83 -6.09 -14.53
C ARG A 280 31.80 -5.01 -14.05
N GLY A 281 32.82 -5.38 -13.27
CA GLY A 281 33.71 -4.43 -12.62
C GLY A 281 33.09 -3.72 -11.42
N SER A 282 32.04 -4.28 -10.80
CA SER A 282 31.39 -3.76 -9.59
C SER A 282 32.25 -4.04 -8.34
N LEU A 283 33.51 -3.61 -8.36
CA LEU A 283 34.51 -3.92 -7.33
C LEU A 283 34.17 -3.31 -5.97
N TRP A 284 33.56 -2.11 -5.96
CA TRP A 284 33.07 -1.50 -4.73
C TRP A 284 31.98 -2.35 -4.08
N THR A 285 31.01 -2.85 -4.86
CA THR A 285 29.98 -3.76 -4.38
C THR A 285 30.60 -5.05 -3.85
N LEU A 286 31.57 -5.64 -4.57
CA LEU A 286 32.32 -6.82 -4.10
C LEU A 286 33.00 -6.57 -2.76
N ARG A 287 33.71 -5.44 -2.61
CA ARG A 287 34.31 -5.04 -1.33
C ARG A 287 33.26 -5.00 -0.23
N CYS A 288 32.12 -4.35 -0.47
CA CYS A 288 31.03 -4.29 0.51
C CYS A 288 30.49 -5.69 0.87
N VAL A 289 30.35 -6.60 -0.09
CA VAL A 289 29.95 -7.99 0.18
C VAL A 289 30.98 -8.70 1.05
N ILE A 290 32.26 -8.56 0.74
CA ILE A 290 33.35 -9.17 1.50
C ILE A 290 33.34 -8.65 2.94
N THR A 291 33.31 -7.32 3.11
CA THR A 291 33.34 -6.70 4.44
C THR A 291 32.13 -7.06 5.29
N ASN A 292 30.92 -7.14 4.72
CA ASN A 292 29.70 -7.31 5.52
C ASN A 292 29.30 -8.79 5.72
N PHE A 293 29.47 -9.63 4.71
CA PHE A 293 28.86 -10.97 4.70
C PHE A 293 29.84 -12.14 4.63
N LEU A 294 31.00 -11.97 3.97
CA LEU A 294 31.96 -13.09 3.80
C LEU A 294 33.09 -13.06 4.83
N GLY A 295 33.64 -11.88 5.16
CA GLY A 295 34.87 -11.77 5.94
C GLY A 295 35.97 -12.69 5.39
N ASN A 296 36.61 -13.46 6.26
CA ASN A 296 37.66 -14.42 5.88
C ASN A 296 37.16 -15.57 5.00
N ALA A 297 35.85 -15.82 4.94
CA ALA A 297 35.29 -16.88 4.09
C ALA A 297 35.54 -16.62 2.59
N ILE A 298 35.85 -15.37 2.21
CA ILE A 298 36.23 -15.02 0.84
C ILE A 298 37.43 -15.84 0.34
N ASN A 299 38.34 -16.23 1.24
CA ASN A 299 39.55 -16.99 0.91
C ASN A 299 39.27 -18.48 0.62
N ASN A 300 38.02 -18.92 0.66
CA ASN A 300 37.64 -20.22 0.12
C ASN A 300 37.91 -20.24 -1.39
N SER A 301 38.61 -21.29 -1.86
CA SER A 301 39.00 -21.45 -3.27
C SER A 301 37.84 -21.28 -4.24
N THR A 302 36.63 -21.67 -3.84
CA THR A 302 35.45 -21.55 -4.71
C THR A 302 34.98 -20.11 -4.91
N TYR A 303 35.13 -19.22 -3.93
CA TYR A 303 34.78 -17.80 -4.09
C TYR A 303 35.87 -17.05 -4.85
N ILE A 304 37.15 -17.30 -4.54
CA ILE A 304 38.29 -16.75 -5.30
C ILE A 304 38.17 -17.13 -6.77
N ASN A 305 37.92 -18.40 -7.08
CA ASN A 305 37.79 -18.87 -8.46
C ASN A 305 36.63 -18.19 -9.18
N ALA A 306 35.49 -17.99 -8.52
CA ALA A 306 34.35 -17.28 -9.12
C ALA A 306 34.70 -15.82 -9.48
N ILE A 307 35.41 -15.11 -8.61
CA ILE A 307 35.87 -13.74 -8.87
C ILE A 307 36.90 -13.73 -10.00
N LYS A 308 37.92 -14.60 -9.96
CA LYS A 308 38.94 -14.72 -11.02
C LYS A 308 38.31 -14.99 -12.38
N SER A 309 37.41 -15.97 -12.47
CA SER A 309 36.68 -16.26 -13.72
C SER A 309 35.88 -15.05 -14.22
N GLY A 310 35.19 -14.33 -13.34
CA GLY A 310 34.46 -13.12 -13.70
C GLY A 310 35.39 -12.02 -14.25
N LEU A 311 36.51 -11.75 -13.58
CA LEU A 311 37.49 -10.77 -14.03
C LEU A 311 38.10 -11.14 -15.40
N ILE A 312 38.45 -12.41 -15.63
CA ILE A 312 38.94 -12.91 -16.94
C ILE A 312 37.89 -12.69 -18.03
N GLU A 313 36.63 -13.03 -17.75
CA GLU A 313 35.52 -12.89 -18.70
C GLU A 313 35.19 -11.44 -19.05
N SER A 314 35.51 -10.50 -18.16
CA SER A 314 35.30 -9.07 -18.42
C SER A 314 36.14 -8.56 -19.59
N LYS A 315 37.28 -9.21 -19.88
CA LYS A 315 38.32 -8.78 -20.83
C LYS A 315 38.78 -7.33 -20.62
N LYS A 316 38.65 -6.80 -19.40
CA LYS A 316 39.03 -5.45 -18.99
C LYS A 316 40.06 -5.52 -17.87
N SER A 317 40.95 -4.53 -17.83
CA SER A 317 41.83 -4.30 -16.68
C SER A 317 41.08 -3.45 -15.65
N TYR A 318 41.13 -3.85 -14.39
CA TYR A 318 40.55 -3.11 -13.27
C TYR A 318 41.58 -2.88 -12.19
N ASP A 319 41.48 -1.75 -11.49
CA ASP A 319 42.23 -1.51 -10.26
C ASP A 319 41.63 -2.35 -9.11
N LEU A 320 42.36 -3.38 -8.69
CA LEU A 320 41.94 -4.32 -7.65
C LEU A 320 42.31 -3.85 -6.24
N SER A 321 42.91 -2.66 -6.08
CA SER A 321 43.37 -2.09 -4.80
C SER A 321 42.29 -2.10 -3.70
N CYS A 322 41.02 -1.99 -4.08
CA CYS A 322 39.90 -1.97 -3.15
C CYS A 322 39.46 -3.34 -2.61
N ILE A 323 39.84 -4.45 -3.27
CA ILE A 323 39.48 -5.81 -2.85
C ILE A 323 40.70 -6.68 -2.48
N GLN A 324 41.88 -6.35 -3.02
CA GLN A 324 43.13 -7.09 -2.75
C GLN A 324 43.49 -7.22 -1.27
N PRO A 325 43.25 -6.22 -0.39
CA PRO A 325 43.54 -6.36 1.04
C PRO A 325 42.76 -7.46 1.76
N PHE A 326 41.69 -7.98 1.15
CA PHE A 326 40.84 -9.01 1.74
C PHE A 326 41.11 -10.41 1.19
N ILE A 327 41.94 -10.54 0.15
CA ILE A 327 42.13 -11.78 -0.58
C ILE A 327 43.61 -12.18 -0.50
N ASP A 328 43.87 -13.34 0.10
CA ASP A 328 45.23 -13.83 0.38
C ASP A 328 45.96 -14.32 -0.89
N CYS A 329 45.24 -14.39 -2.01
CA CYS A 329 45.76 -14.81 -3.30
C CYS A 329 45.96 -13.60 -4.21
N ASP A 330 47.07 -13.61 -4.96
CA ASP A 330 47.28 -12.61 -6.00
C ASP A 330 46.18 -12.74 -7.08
N LEU A 331 45.46 -11.64 -7.29
CA LEU A 331 44.45 -11.51 -8.32
C LEU A 331 45.01 -10.89 -9.60
N THR A 332 46.32 -10.58 -9.66
CA THR A 332 46.96 -10.10 -10.89
C THR A 332 46.62 -11.03 -12.05
N LEU A 333 45.75 -10.54 -12.93
CA LEU A 333 45.51 -11.16 -14.21
C LEU A 333 46.61 -10.67 -15.15
N THR A 334 47.60 -11.51 -15.40
CA THR A 334 48.31 -11.46 -16.67
C THR A 334 47.29 -11.80 -17.75
N ILE A 335 46.73 -10.77 -18.40
CA ILE A 335 45.92 -10.90 -19.61
C ILE A 335 46.85 -11.18 -20.79
#